data_AF-A0A3D3CK82-F1
#
_entry.id   AF-A0A3D3CK82-F1
#
_cell.length_a   1.000
_cell.length_b   1.000
_cell.length_c   1.000
_cell.angle_alpha   90.00
_cell.angle_beta   90.00
_cell.angle_gamma   90.00
#
_symmetry.space_group_name_H-M   'P 1'
#
loop_
_entity.id
_entity.type
_entity.pdbx_description
1 polymer ?
#
loop_
_entity_poly.entity_id
_entity_poly.type
_entity_poly.pdbx_seq_one_letter_code
_entity_poly.pdbx_strand_id
1 'polypeptide(L)' 'GVRVGAGAVVAAGAIVTKDVAPRTVVAGSPARVIKDVDEKTESKTEIVQDLRNLK' A
#
# COMPACT_ATOMS: atom_id res chain seq x y z
N GLY A 1 0.00 -22.14 3.94
CA GLY A 1 -0.26 -20.95 3.11
C GLY A 1 -0.54 -19.77 4.01
N VAL A 2 -0.26 -18.55 3.57
CA VAL A 2 -0.52 -17.32 4.31
C VAL A 2 -1.79 -16.64 3.80
N ARG A 3 -2.52 -15.95 4.67
CA ARG A 3 -3.73 -15.18 4.33
C ARG A 3 -3.38 -13.71 4.17
N VAL A 4 -3.84 -13.11 3.07
CA VAL A 4 -3.69 -11.68 2.80
C VAL A 4 -5.08 -11.05 2.84
N GLY A 5 -5.29 -10.15 3.79
CA GLY A 5 -6.57 -9.45 3.97
C GLY A 5 -6.90 -8.53 2.79
N ALA A 6 -8.19 -8.22 2.64
CA ALA A 6 -8.67 -7.37 1.55
C ALA A 6 -8.04 -5.96 1.64
N GLY A 7 -7.58 -5.45 0.49
CA GLY A 7 -6.92 -4.13 0.41
C GLY A 7 -5.54 -4.07 1.06
N ALA A 8 -4.93 -5.20 1.44
CA ALA A 8 -3.53 -5.23 1.83
C ALA A 8 -2.62 -5.04 0.60
N VAL A 9 -1.51 -4.34 0.79
CA VAL A 9 -0.55 -4.02 -0.27
C VAL A 9 0.79 -4.67 0.04
N VAL A 10 1.30 -5.48 -0.88
CA VAL A 10 2.59 -6.17 -0.76
C VAL A 10 3.59 -5.52 -1.71
N ALA A 11 4.69 -5.00 -1.17
CA ALA A 11 5.74 -4.39 -2.00
C ALA A 11 6.46 -5.44 -2.86
N ALA A 12 6.99 -5.00 -4.02
CA ALA A 12 7.78 -5.86 -4.89
C ALA A 12 9.00 -6.43 -4.15
N GLY A 13 9.23 -7.75 -4.28
CA GLY A 13 10.33 -8.44 -3.61
C GLY A 13 10.09 -8.76 -2.13
N ALA A 14 8.87 -8.58 -1.60
CA ALA A 14 8.56 -8.94 -0.23
C ALA A 14 8.28 -10.45 -0.06
N ILE A 15 8.79 -11.05 1.03
CA ILE A 15 8.53 -12.46 1.38
C ILE A 15 7.60 -12.53 2.59
N VAL A 16 6.33 -12.83 2.35
CA VAL A 16 5.29 -12.90 3.39
C VAL A 16 5.35 -14.25 4.10
N THR A 17 5.83 -14.25 5.34
CA THR A 17 5.96 -15.45 6.19
C THR A 17 4.86 -15.59 7.24
N LYS A 18 4.00 -14.57 7.42
CA LYS A 18 2.88 -14.52 8.36
C LYS A 18 1.65 -13.88 7.71
N ASP A 19 0.48 -14.13 8.26
CA ASP A 19 -0.77 -13.55 7.77
C ASP A 19 -0.75 -12.02 7.83
N VAL A 20 -1.36 -11.39 6.83
CA VAL A 20 -1.40 -9.92 6.66
C VAL A 20 -2.83 -9.45 6.88
N ALA A 21 -3.00 -8.48 7.79
CA ALA A 21 -4.29 -7.87 8.06
C ALA A 21 -4.82 -7.08 6.85
N PRO A 22 -6.15 -6.92 6.71
CA PRO A 22 -6.75 -6.07 5.69
C PRO A 22 -6.24 -4.62 5.80
N ARG A 23 -6.09 -3.93 4.66
CA ARG A 23 -5.62 -2.53 4.60
C ARG A 23 -4.25 -2.27 5.23
N THR A 24 -3.37 -3.28 5.24
CA THR A 24 -1.98 -3.14 5.72
C THR A 24 -0.98 -3.16 4.58
N VAL A 25 0.08 -2.36 4.66
CA VAL A 25 1.20 -2.39 3.71
C VAL A 25 2.38 -3.17 4.30
N VAL A 26 2.89 -4.17 3.59
CA VAL A 26 4.05 -4.96 3.99
C VAL A 26 5.17 -4.91 2.95
N ALA A 27 6.43 -4.90 3.42
CA ALA A 27 7.61 -4.92 2.56
C ALA A 27 8.80 -5.65 3.19
N GLY A 28 9.75 -6.06 2.35
CA GLY A 28 11.02 -6.67 2.75
C GLY A 28 10.98 -8.19 2.82
N SER A 29 12.13 -8.78 3.15
CA SER A 29 12.31 -10.22 3.32
C SER A 29 13.07 -10.49 4.62
N PRO A 30 12.40 -10.96 5.70
CA PRO A 30 10.96 -11.25 5.81
C PRO A 30 10.09 -10.00 5.76
N ALA A 31 8.87 -10.10 5.21
CA ALA A 31 7.94 -8.98 5.09
C ALA A 31 7.53 -8.44 6.47
N ARG A 32 7.72 -7.13 6.66
CA ARG A 32 7.31 -6.39 7.87
C ARG A 32 6.27 -5.35 7.50
N VAL A 33 5.36 -5.07 8.42
CA VAL A 33 4.38 -4.00 8.31
C VAL A 33 5.13 -2.66 8.31
N ILE A 34 4.98 -1.90 7.23
CA ILE A 34 5.66 -0.61 7.04
C ILE A 34 4.74 0.59 7.29
N LYS A 35 3.42 0.46 7.06
CA LYS A 35 2.38 1.47 7.33
C LYS A 35 0.98 0.86 7.13
N ASP A 36 -0.03 1.42 7.78
CA ASP A 36 -1.43 1.23 7.41
C ASP A 36 -1.76 2.11 6.19
N VAL A 37 -2.73 1.67 5.37
CA VAL A 37 -2.98 2.19 4.00
C VAL A 37 -3.41 3.69 3.93
N ASP A 38 -3.44 4.43 5.03
CA ASP A 38 -3.97 5.81 5.05
C ASP A 38 -2.97 6.94 4.72
N GLU A 39 -1.65 6.75 4.70
CA GLU A 39 -0.76 7.94 4.67
C GLU A 39 -0.25 8.41 3.28
N LYS A 40 -0.55 7.72 2.17
CA LYS A 40 0.12 8.06 0.88
C LYS A 40 -0.74 8.08 -0.38
N THR A 41 -2.02 7.74 -0.28
CA THR A 41 -2.92 7.73 -1.44
C THR A 41 -3.70 9.04 -1.59
N GLU A 42 -3.91 9.78 -0.51
CA GLU A 42 -4.69 11.03 -0.54
C GLU A 42 -3.92 12.22 -1.14
N SER A 43 -2.60 12.31 -0.94
CA SER A 43 -1.81 13.50 -1.29
C SER A 43 -1.39 13.63 -2.77
N LYS A 44 -1.71 12.66 -3.64
CA LYS A 44 -1.34 12.72 -5.07
C LYS A 44 -2.50 13.01 -6.03
N THR A 45 -3.74 13.04 -5.54
CA THR A 45 -4.92 13.22 -6.40
C THR A 45 -5.22 14.69 -6.65
N GLU A 46 -4.77 15.61 -5.79
CA GLU A 46 -5.03 17.05 -5.92
C GLU A 46 -4.18 17.71 -7.01
N ILE A 47 -2.89 17.34 -7.13
CA ILE A 47 -1.96 18.01 -8.07
C ILE A 47 -2.31 17.71 -9.54
N VAL A 48 -2.95 16.57 -9.83
CA VAL A 48 -3.36 16.19 -11.19
C VAL A 48 -4.62 16.94 -11.64
N GLN A 49 -5.49 17.34 -10.71
CA GLN A 49 -6.74 18.02 -11.04
C GLN A 49 -6.49 19.47 -11.50
N ASP A 50 -5.48 20.15 -10.94
CA ASP A 50 -5.14 21.52 -11.34
C ASP A 50 -4.52 21.60 -12.75
N LEU A 51 -3.74 20.60 -13.16
CA LEU A 51 -3.12 20.59 -14.50
C LEU A 51 -4.14 20.37 -15.63
N ARG A 52 -5.31 19.78 -15.32
CA ARG A 52 -6.35 19.43 -16.32
C ARG A 52 -7.28 20.60 -16.65
N ASN A 53 -7.38 21.59 -15.77
CA ASN A 53 -8.26 22.75 -15.94
C ASN A 53 -7.58 23.94 -16.65
N LEU A 54 -6.29 23.84 -16.97
CA LEU A 54 -5.57 24.83 -17.78
C LEU A 54 -5.63 24.40 -19.26
N LYS A 55 -6.82 24.51 -19.85
CA LYS A 55 -7.01 24.62 -21.29
C LYS A 55 -7.49 26.02 -21.62
#